data_AF-A0A7K7L0B1-F1
#
_entry.id   AF-A0A7K7L0B1-F1
#
_cell.length_a   1.000
_cell.length_b   1.000
_cell.length_c   1.000
_cell.angle_alpha   90.00
_cell.angle_beta   90.00
_cell.angle_gamma   90.00
#
_symmetry.space_group_name_H-M   'P 1'
#
loop_
_entity.id
_entity.type
_entity.pdbx_description
1 polymer ?
#
loop_
_entity_poly.entity_id
_entity_poly.type
_entity_poly.pdbx_seq_one_letter_code
_entity_poly.pdbx_strand_id
1 'polypeptide(L)'
;CLQERFHVGDQRLSGTLPVMAGWFRRLLQKPRQSSSLTGSSQNASTRCSASSSPSSSSSARSSSSSAGTAMPRAGRPAAVDISSSGSARWAKSYDVCICHSEVDLEFVEELVSYLESQPQSFRCFLQLRDAVAGSAIMTELCDAVQNSHCWVMLITPSFLQDPWCKYQMHQALAEAPMANGRTIPVLKDIDRKDYPRELRNLYYISTVLKENSFRQIRDTVLHYLEELCRSSASGTE
;
A
#
# COMPACT_ATOMS: atom_id res chain seq x y z
N CYS A 1 -19.17 -3.55 -63.36
CA CYS A 1 -18.42 -4.74 -62.95
C CYS A 1 -17.33 -4.30 -62.00
N LEU A 2 -17.25 -4.68 -60.73
CA LEU A 2 -17.99 -5.68 -59.95
C LEU A 2 -18.08 -5.10 -58.53
N GLN A 3 -19.28 -5.20 -57.96
CA GLN A 3 -19.58 -4.92 -56.57
C GLN A 3 -19.53 -6.26 -55.84
N GLU A 4 -18.57 -6.46 -54.95
CA GLU A 4 -18.58 -7.65 -54.08
C GLU A 4 -19.12 -7.32 -52.70
N ARG A 5 -20.29 -7.90 -52.47
CA ARG A 5 -21.00 -8.06 -51.21
C ARG A 5 -20.17 -8.93 -50.26
N PHE A 6 -19.89 -8.44 -49.07
CA PHE A 6 -19.58 -9.32 -47.94
C PHE A 6 -20.88 -9.73 -47.25
N HIS A 7 -21.08 -11.05 -47.20
CA HIS A 7 -22.21 -11.73 -46.60
C HIS A 7 -22.11 -11.73 -45.07
N VAL A 8 -23.25 -11.49 -44.43
CA VAL A 8 -23.49 -11.69 -43.00
C VAL A 8 -23.42 -13.19 -42.71
N GLY A 9 -22.40 -13.60 -41.95
CA GLY A 9 -22.30 -14.91 -41.34
C GLY A 9 -22.94 -14.89 -39.95
N ASP A 10 -24.05 -15.59 -39.80
CA ASP A 10 -24.78 -15.79 -38.55
C ASP A 10 -23.96 -16.67 -37.59
N GLN A 11 -23.20 -16.04 -36.68
CA GLN A 11 -22.49 -16.75 -35.62
C GLN A 11 -23.39 -16.89 -34.40
N ARG A 12 -24.07 -18.03 -34.32
CA ARG A 12 -24.73 -18.49 -33.10
C ARG A 12 -23.69 -19.05 -32.13
N LEU A 13 -22.88 -18.18 -31.55
CA LEU A 13 -22.05 -18.51 -30.39
C LEU A 13 -22.91 -18.43 -29.14
N SER A 14 -23.38 -19.58 -28.69
CA SER A 14 -23.86 -19.77 -27.32
C SER A 14 -22.65 -19.64 -26.38
N GLY A 15 -22.29 -18.39 -26.08
CA GLY A 15 -21.38 -18.04 -25.01
C GLY A 15 -22.20 -17.68 -23.79
N THR A 16 -22.33 -18.61 -22.86
CA THR A 16 -22.64 -18.29 -21.47
C THR A 16 -21.58 -17.30 -20.98
N LEU A 17 -21.93 -16.02 -20.92
CA LEU A 17 -21.14 -15.01 -20.22
C LEU A 17 -20.86 -15.54 -18.81
N PRO A 18 -19.59 -15.58 -18.35
CA PRO A 18 -19.31 -15.94 -16.97
C PRO A 18 -20.02 -14.91 -16.09
N VAL A 19 -20.95 -15.41 -15.29
CA VAL A 19 -21.67 -14.69 -14.25
C VAL A 19 -20.64 -13.87 -13.46
N MET A 20 -20.81 -12.55 -13.44
CA MET A 20 -20.09 -11.63 -12.58
C MET A 20 -20.33 -12.05 -11.12
N ALA A 21 -19.50 -12.95 -10.61
CA ALA A 21 -19.69 -13.57 -9.31
C ALA A 21 -19.42 -12.54 -8.20
N GLY A 22 -20.38 -12.40 -7.29
CA GLY A 22 -20.13 -11.92 -5.91
C GLY A 22 -20.36 -10.44 -5.62
N TRP A 23 -19.88 -9.53 -6.46
CA TRP A 23 -19.70 -8.10 -6.11
C TRP A 23 -20.97 -7.33 -5.68
N PHE A 24 -22.16 -7.67 -6.16
CA PHE A 24 -23.37 -6.89 -5.88
C PHE A 24 -24.04 -7.13 -4.51
N ARG A 25 -23.60 -8.11 -3.72
CA ARG A 25 -24.40 -8.54 -2.55
C ARG A 25 -24.35 -7.59 -1.34
N ARG A 26 -23.37 -6.67 -1.25
CA ARG A 26 -23.20 -5.80 -0.07
C ARG A 26 -23.72 -4.37 -0.22
N LEU A 27 -24.12 -3.93 -1.42
CA LEU A 27 -24.59 -2.55 -1.66
C LEU A 27 -26.06 -2.28 -1.25
N LEU A 28 -26.74 -3.21 -0.56
CA LEU A 28 -28.16 -3.05 -0.19
C LEU A 28 -28.51 -3.36 1.28
N GLN A 29 -27.55 -3.34 2.21
CA GLN A 29 -27.88 -3.41 3.64
C GLN A 29 -27.82 -2.04 4.31
N LYS A 30 -29.01 -1.47 4.49
CA LYS A 30 -29.27 -0.21 5.19
C LYS A 30 -29.09 -0.41 6.71
N PRO A 31 -28.18 0.29 7.40
CA PRO A 31 -28.15 0.24 8.85
C PRO A 31 -29.25 1.14 9.41
N ARG A 32 -30.15 0.56 10.21
CA ARG A 32 -31.03 1.33 11.10
C ARG A 32 -30.35 1.43 12.47
N GLN A 33 -29.96 2.65 12.85
CA GLN A 33 -29.46 3.01 14.17
C GLN A 33 -30.59 3.20 15.19
N SER A 34 -30.32 2.91 16.47
CA SER A 34 -30.49 3.79 17.67
C SER A 34 -30.49 2.93 18.95
N SER A 35 -29.46 3.06 19.81
CA SER A 35 -29.43 3.69 21.16
C SER A 35 -30.24 2.93 22.24
N SER A 36 -29.83 2.71 23.49
CA SER A 36 -29.09 3.46 24.53
C SER A 36 -28.76 2.47 25.68
N LEU A 37 -27.76 2.69 26.56
CA LEU A 37 -27.86 3.24 27.94
C LEU A 37 -26.47 3.04 28.61
N THR A 38 -25.74 4.09 29.01
CA THR A 38 -25.60 4.66 30.38
C THR A 38 -25.31 3.67 31.52
N GLY A 39 -24.17 3.88 32.20
CA GLY A 39 -23.87 3.32 33.53
C GLY A 39 -22.52 3.83 34.05
N SER A 40 -22.57 4.72 35.04
CA SER A 40 -21.47 5.47 35.66
C SER A 40 -20.91 4.79 36.93
N SER A 41 -19.81 5.37 37.46
CA SER A 41 -19.27 5.31 38.84
C SER A 41 -18.05 4.41 39.07
N GLN A 42 -17.07 4.69 39.95
CA GLN A 42 -16.66 5.82 40.80
C GLN A 42 -15.28 5.43 41.43
N ASN A 43 -14.44 6.44 41.69
CA ASN A 43 -13.46 6.60 42.80
C ASN A 43 -12.63 5.43 43.38
N ALA A 44 -11.31 5.67 43.52
CA ALA A 44 -10.61 5.66 44.83
C ALA A 44 -9.18 6.23 44.71
N SER A 45 -8.73 6.91 45.77
CA SER A 45 -7.52 7.71 45.89
C SER A 45 -6.64 7.25 47.07
N THR A 46 -5.31 7.28 46.93
CA THR A 46 -4.30 7.31 48.04
C THR A 46 -2.91 7.60 47.44
N ARG A 47 -2.31 8.81 47.58
CA ARG A 47 -1.30 9.25 48.60
C ARG A 47 -0.09 8.30 48.72
N CYS A 48 1.09 8.56 48.15
CA CYS A 48 2.22 9.50 48.44
C CYS A 48 3.37 8.90 49.29
N SER A 49 4.63 8.96 48.81
CA SER A 49 5.82 9.57 49.48
C SER A 49 7.19 9.16 48.88
N ALA A 50 7.91 10.18 48.42
CA ALA A 50 9.33 10.57 48.55
C ALA A 50 10.53 9.61 48.74
N SER A 51 11.64 10.08 48.15
CA SER A 51 13.08 9.94 48.49
C SER A 51 13.80 8.65 48.02
N SER A 52 15.03 8.62 47.53
CA SER A 52 16.13 9.61 47.43
C SER A 52 17.24 9.02 46.54
N SER A 53 17.96 9.88 45.80
CA SER A 53 19.28 9.58 45.20
C SER A 53 20.35 9.40 46.29
N PRO A 54 21.53 8.81 45.94
CA PRO A 54 22.66 9.70 45.72
C PRO A 54 23.61 9.30 44.57
N SER A 55 24.33 10.32 44.14
CA SER A 55 25.38 10.42 43.12
C SER A 55 26.80 10.12 43.65
N SER A 56 27.72 9.67 42.80
CA SER A 56 29.15 10.11 42.69
C SER A 56 29.81 9.40 41.48
N SER A 57 30.23 10.11 40.41
CA SER A 57 31.58 10.71 40.16
C SER A 57 32.70 9.67 40.00
N SER A 58 33.61 9.66 39.00
CA SER A 58 34.36 10.78 38.40
C SER A 58 35.26 10.33 37.23
N SER A 59 35.46 11.22 36.22
CA SER A 59 36.70 11.57 35.46
C SER A 59 37.67 10.48 34.95
N ALA A 60 38.31 10.54 33.76
CA ALA A 60 39.04 11.64 33.16
C ALA A 60 39.53 11.29 31.72
N ARG A 61 39.37 12.24 30.79
CA ARG A 61 40.27 12.68 29.67
C ARG A 61 41.47 11.80 29.24
N SER A 62 41.58 11.57 27.92
CA SER A 62 42.75 12.01 27.13
C SER A 62 42.51 11.91 25.63
N SER A 63 42.89 12.98 24.94
CA SER A 63 43.00 13.17 23.49
C SER A 63 44.21 12.44 22.92
N SER A 64 44.05 11.83 21.74
CA SER A 64 45.16 11.57 20.82
C SER A 64 44.71 11.82 19.40
N SER A 65 45.26 12.87 18.80
CA SER A 65 45.21 13.20 17.38
C SER A 65 45.96 12.15 16.57
N SER A 66 45.26 11.44 15.69
CA SER A 66 45.87 10.73 14.58
C SER A 66 45.32 11.31 13.29
N ALA A 67 46.15 12.09 12.61
CA ALA A 67 45.95 12.48 11.22
C ALA A 67 46.05 11.21 10.36
N GLY A 68 44.92 10.54 10.18
CA GLY A 68 44.70 9.59 9.10
C GLY A 68 43.89 10.30 8.04
N THR A 69 44.39 10.32 6.81
CA THR A 69 43.64 10.64 5.59
C THR A 69 42.48 9.66 5.48
N ALA A 70 41.38 9.96 6.17
CA ALA A 70 40.12 9.24 6.04
C ALA A 70 39.55 9.59 4.67
N MET A 71 39.55 8.60 3.78
CA MET A 71 38.77 8.60 2.55
C MET A 71 37.35 9.13 2.84
N PRO A 72 36.72 9.91 1.95
CA PRO A 72 35.37 10.37 2.17
C PRO A 72 34.49 9.14 2.34
N ARG A 73 34.02 8.92 3.57
CA ARG A 73 33.00 7.93 3.88
C ARG A 73 31.84 8.29 2.97
N ALA A 74 31.52 7.42 2.00
CA ALA A 74 30.42 7.61 1.07
C ALA A 74 29.22 8.14 1.89
N GLY A 75 28.91 9.42 1.67
CA GLY A 75 28.02 10.15 2.55
C GLY A 75 26.71 9.40 2.59
N ARG A 76 26.22 9.08 3.80
CA ARG A 76 24.84 8.63 3.94
C ARG A 76 23.99 9.71 3.27
N PRO A 77 23.18 9.39 2.25
CA PRO A 77 22.42 10.41 1.54
C PRO A 77 21.66 11.24 2.57
N ALA A 78 21.68 12.56 2.40
CA ALA A 78 21.00 13.48 3.30
C ALA A 78 19.56 12.99 3.51
N ALA A 79 19.08 13.03 4.75
CA ALA A 79 17.72 12.62 5.07
C ALA A 79 16.75 13.49 4.25
N VAL A 80 15.93 12.85 3.42
CA VAL A 80 14.94 13.54 2.58
C VAL A 80 13.70 13.77 3.42
N ASP A 81 13.32 15.02 3.65
CA ASP A 81 12.07 15.33 4.32
C ASP A 81 10.90 15.18 3.34
N ILE A 82 10.36 13.96 3.28
CA ILE A 82 9.21 13.64 2.42
C ILE A 82 7.92 14.33 2.86
N SER A 83 7.87 14.89 4.09
CA SER A 83 6.67 15.49 4.67
C SER A 83 6.52 16.98 4.32
N SER A 84 7.60 17.62 3.83
CA SER A 84 7.57 19.01 3.37
C SER A 84 6.48 19.24 2.32
N SER A 85 5.71 20.34 2.43
CA SER A 85 4.58 20.62 1.52
C SER A 85 4.98 20.73 0.05
N GLY A 86 6.24 21.03 -0.26
CA GLY A 86 6.78 21.06 -1.63
C GLY A 86 7.29 19.71 -2.15
N SER A 87 7.20 18.64 -1.37
CA SER A 87 7.66 17.29 -1.71
C SER A 87 6.88 16.68 -2.87
N ALA A 88 7.56 15.94 -3.76
CA ALA A 88 6.93 15.19 -4.85
C ALA A 88 5.90 14.16 -4.36
N ARG A 89 5.99 13.74 -3.09
CA ARG A 89 4.94 12.95 -2.43
C ARG A 89 3.56 13.57 -2.57
N TRP A 90 3.43 14.88 -2.53
CA TRP A 90 2.12 15.56 -2.60
C TRP A 90 1.60 15.77 -4.02
N ALA A 91 2.36 15.38 -5.06
CA ALA A 91 1.92 15.48 -6.46
C ALA A 91 0.76 14.54 -6.81
N LYS A 92 0.48 13.54 -5.96
CA LYS A 92 -0.64 12.60 -6.11
C LYS A 92 -1.48 12.55 -4.84
N SER A 93 -2.74 12.14 -4.99
CA SER A 93 -3.71 12.04 -3.89
C SER A 93 -3.37 10.93 -2.90
N TYR A 94 -2.80 9.82 -3.39
CA TYR A 94 -2.48 8.65 -2.58
C TYR A 94 -0.99 8.30 -2.65
N ASP A 95 -0.47 7.85 -1.52
CA ASP A 95 0.88 7.29 -1.44
C ASP A 95 0.87 5.82 -1.91
N VAL A 96 -0.19 5.09 -1.59
CA VAL A 96 -0.33 3.65 -1.89
C VAL A 96 -1.76 3.32 -2.28
N CYS A 97 -1.97 2.56 -3.36
CA CYS A 97 -3.24 1.88 -3.62
C CYS A 97 -3.10 0.38 -3.32
N ILE A 98 -4.05 -0.20 -2.60
CA ILE A 98 -3.99 -1.61 -2.20
C ILE A 98 -4.95 -2.44 -3.05
N CYS A 99 -4.37 -3.34 -3.84
CA CYS A 99 -5.09 -4.31 -4.66
C CYS A 99 -5.22 -5.63 -3.91
N HIS A 100 -6.45 -6.09 -3.71
CA HIS A 100 -6.74 -7.30 -2.93
C HIS A 100 -8.06 -7.96 -3.37
N SER A 101 -8.22 -9.22 -2.99
CA SER A 101 -9.52 -9.91 -3.09
C SER A 101 -10.42 -9.50 -1.93
N GLU A 102 -11.74 -9.43 -2.14
CA GLU A 102 -12.71 -9.13 -1.08
C GLU A 102 -12.60 -10.06 0.13
N VAL A 103 -12.17 -11.31 -0.10
CA VAL A 103 -11.96 -12.32 0.95
C VAL A 103 -10.88 -11.89 1.95
N ASP A 104 -9.92 -11.09 1.50
CA ASP A 104 -8.77 -10.65 2.30
C ASP A 104 -8.97 -9.26 2.93
N LEU A 105 -10.20 -8.72 2.90
CA LEU A 105 -10.51 -7.35 3.36
C LEU A 105 -10.05 -7.10 4.81
N GLU A 106 -10.33 -8.01 5.75
CA GLU A 106 -9.96 -7.84 7.15
C GLU A 106 -8.44 -7.65 7.35
N PHE A 107 -7.64 -8.48 6.67
CA PHE A 107 -6.18 -8.36 6.69
C PHE A 107 -5.73 -7.01 6.11
N VAL A 108 -6.38 -6.56 5.05
CA VAL A 108 -6.03 -5.31 4.36
C VAL A 108 -6.44 -4.09 5.18
N GLU A 109 -7.60 -4.10 5.83
CA GLU A 109 -8.02 -3.01 6.73
C GLU A 109 -7.03 -2.83 7.88
N GLU A 110 -6.51 -3.92 8.44
CA GLU A 110 -5.46 -3.86 9.45
C GLU A 110 -4.13 -3.31 8.89
N LEU A 111 -3.74 -3.71 7.67
CA LEU A 111 -2.55 -3.16 7.01
C LEU A 111 -2.71 -1.65 6.76
N VAL A 112 -3.86 -1.22 6.24
CA VAL A 112 -4.17 0.19 5.99
C VAL A 112 -4.13 0.98 7.29
N SER A 113 -4.78 0.48 8.33
CA SER A 113 -4.77 1.12 9.65
C SER A 113 -3.35 1.27 10.20
N TYR A 114 -2.53 0.22 10.07
CA TYR A 114 -1.12 0.27 10.46
C TYR A 114 -0.33 1.30 9.66
N LEU A 115 -0.51 1.39 8.33
CA LEU A 115 0.20 2.34 7.47
C LEU A 115 -0.23 3.79 7.76
N GLU A 116 -1.53 4.04 7.87
CA GLU A 116 -2.09 5.36 8.17
C GLU A 116 -1.71 5.85 9.58
N SER A 117 -1.45 4.94 10.52
CA SER A 117 -1.00 5.29 11.88
C SER A 117 0.51 5.54 12.02
N GLN A 118 1.30 5.36 10.95
CA GLN A 118 2.75 5.60 11.02
C GLN A 118 3.05 7.10 11.14
N PRO A 119 4.25 7.50 11.64
CA PRO A 119 4.63 8.91 11.74
C PRO A 119 4.56 9.70 10.42
N GLN A 120 4.71 9.00 9.29
CA GLN A 120 4.61 9.59 7.96
C GLN A 120 3.16 9.81 7.49
N SER A 121 2.18 9.19 8.16
CA SER A 121 0.75 9.21 7.83
C SER A 121 0.50 8.90 6.36
N PHE A 122 0.77 7.66 5.94
CA PHE A 122 0.58 7.27 4.53
C PHE A 122 -0.89 7.42 4.12
N ARG A 123 -1.13 7.92 2.91
CA ARG A 123 -2.46 8.03 2.32
C ARG A 123 -2.74 6.79 1.48
N CYS A 124 -3.53 5.86 2.02
CA CYS A 124 -3.88 4.62 1.32
C CYS A 124 -5.21 4.78 0.57
N PHE A 125 -5.28 4.23 -0.65
CA PHE A 125 -6.53 3.99 -1.36
C PHE A 125 -6.94 2.53 -1.19
N LEU A 126 -8.19 2.32 -0.76
CA LEU A 126 -8.85 1.03 -0.66
C LEU A 126 -10.19 1.09 -1.40
N GLN A 127 -10.34 0.31 -2.46
CA GLN A 127 -11.51 0.42 -3.36
C GLN A 127 -12.86 0.29 -2.63
N LEU A 128 -12.98 -0.60 -1.63
CA LEU A 128 -14.23 -0.80 -0.90
C LEU A 128 -14.57 0.35 0.08
N ARG A 129 -13.60 1.21 0.40
CA ARG A 129 -13.74 2.34 1.34
C ARG A 129 -13.82 3.68 0.60
N ASP A 130 -12.95 3.87 -0.38
CA ASP A 130 -12.63 5.18 -0.96
C ASP A 130 -13.26 5.41 -2.34
N ALA A 131 -13.76 4.37 -3.01
CA ALA A 131 -14.41 4.52 -4.30
C ALA A 131 -15.72 5.31 -4.18
N VAL A 132 -15.96 6.21 -5.14
CA VAL A 132 -17.16 7.06 -5.15
C VAL A 132 -18.42 6.23 -5.40
N ALA A 133 -19.40 6.35 -4.51
CA ALA A 133 -20.67 5.64 -4.66
C ALA A 133 -21.41 6.10 -5.94
N GLY A 134 -21.76 5.13 -6.80
CA GLY A 134 -22.49 5.39 -8.05
C GLY A 134 -21.60 5.68 -9.26
N SER A 135 -20.28 5.77 -9.11
CA SER A 135 -19.36 5.84 -10.24
C SER A 135 -19.07 4.45 -10.83
N ALA A 136 -18.47 4.43 -12.03
CA ALA A 136 -18.08 3.19 -12.67
C ALA A 136 -16.81 2.65 -11.98
N ILE A 137 -16.89 1.42 -11.48
CA ILE A 137 -15.78 0.70 -10.81
C ILE A 137 -14.46 0.70 -11.61
N MET A 138 -14.55 0.67 -12.95
CA MET A 138 -13.37 0.74 -13.82
C MET A 138 -12.71 2.12 -13.78
N THR A 139 -13.52 3.19 -13.76
CA THR A 139 -13.04 4.58 -13.68
C THR A 139 -12.35 4.81 -12.34
N GLU A 140 -12.96 4.37 -11.23
CA GLU A 140 -12.35 4.50 -9.90
C GLU A 140 -11.01 3.76 -9.81
N LEU A 141 -10.91 2.56 -10.40
CA LEU A 141 -9.65 1.84 -10.43
C LEU A 141 -8.60 2.58 -11.26
N CYS A 142 -8.93 3.06 -12.46
CA CYS A 142 -8.00 3.83 -13.28
C CYS A 142 -7.51 5.09 -12.55
N ASP A 143 -8.44 5.83 -11.93
CA ASP A 143 -8.13 7.04 -11.19
C ASP A 143 -7.26 6.73 -9.97
N ALA A 144 -7.57 5.67 -9.22
CA ALA A 144 -6.77 5.23 -8.09
C ALA A 144 -5.37 4.79 -8.53
N VAL A 145 -5.26 4.08 -9.66
CA VAL A 145 -4.00 3.64 -10.22
C VAL A 145 -3.14 4.87 -10.57
N GLN A 146 -3.67 5.78 -11.38
CA GLN A 146 -2.95 6.97 -11.81
C GLN A 146 -2.59 7.92 -10.66
N ASN A 147 -3.50 8.10 -9.70
CA ASN A 147 -3.33 9.00 -8.56
C ASN A 147 -2.70 8.35 -7.32
N SER A 148 -2.10 7.17 -7.48
CA SER A 148 -1.25 6.55 -6.46
C SER A 148 0.22 6.56 -6.87
N HIS A 149 1.10 6.77 -5.90
CA HIS A 149 2.54 6.70 -6.11
C HIS A 149 3.00 5.25 -6.35
N CYS A 150 2.56 4.33 -5.51
CA CYS A 150 2.81 2.90 -5.67
C CYS A 150 1.55 2.06 -5.38
N TRP A 151 1.64 0.75 -5.63
CA TRP A 151 0.57 -0.23 -5.44
C TRP A 151 1.08 -1.44 -4.67
N VAL A 152 0.34 -1.84 -3.65
CA VAL A 152 0.56 -3.09 -2.93
C VAL A 152 -0.43 -4.11 -3.48
N MET A 153 0.08 -5.24 -3.99
CA MET A 153 -0.74 -6.34 -4.49
C MET A 153 -0.70 -7.49 -3.50
N LEU A 154 -1.80 -7.71 -2.77
CA LEU A 154 -1.92 -8.85 -1.86
C LEU A 154 -2.33 -10.10 -2.63
N ILE A 155 -1.33 -10.91 -2.98
CA ILE A 155 -1.47 -12.12 -3.78
C ILE A 155 -1.75 -13.31 -2.87
N THR A 156 -2.99 -13.75 -2.89
CA THR A 156 -3.55 -14.92 -2.17
C THR A 156 -4.17 -15.91 -3.16
N PRO A 157 -4.53 -17.14 -2.73
CA PRO A 157 -5.28 -18.06 -3.60
C PRO A 157 -6.58 -17.44 -4.13
N SER A 158 -7.24 -16.60 -3.34
CA SER A 158 -8.45 -15.86 -3.71
C SER A 158 -8.14 -14.80 -4.77
N PHE A 159 -7.06 -14.03 -4.60
CA PHE A 159 -6.61 -13.05 -5.58
C PHE A 159 -6.34 -13.70 -6.96
N LEU A 160 -5.68 -14.86 -6.98
CA LEU A 160 -5.35 -15.56 -8.23
C LEU A 160 -6.57 -16.17 -8.94
N GLN A 161 -7.68 -16.38 -8.22
CA GLN A 161 -8.92 -16.91 -8.79
C GLN A 161 -9.88 -15.80 -9.22
N ASP A 162 -9.78 -14.62 -8.60
CA ASP A 162 -10.64 -13.48 -8.85
C ASP A 162 -10.26 -12.74 -10.16
N PRO A 163 -11.16 -12.71 -11.18
CA PRO A 163 -10.92 -11.95 -12.41
C PRO A 163 -10.74 -10.45 -12.17
N TRP A 164 -11.38 -9.89 -11.14
CA TRP A 164 -11.24 -8.48 -10.80
C TRP A 164 -9.83 -8.17 -10.29
N CYS A 165 -9.29 -9.02 -9.41
CA CYS A 165 -7.91 -8.91 -8.93
C CYS A 165 -6.88 -9.00 -10.08
N LYS A 166 -7.10 -9.91 -11.04
CA LYS A 166 -6.27 -9.98 -12.25
C LYS A 166 -6.34 -8.71 -13.07
N TYR A 167 -7.54 -8.15 -13.23
CA TYR A 167 -7.71 -6.88 -13.93
C TYR A 167 -6.98 -5.74 -13.23
N GLN A 168 -7.11 -5.61 -11.90
CA GLN A 168 -6.34 -4.63 -11.12
C GLN A 168 -4.83 -4.77 -11.34
N MET A 169 -4.30 -6.00 -11.29
CA MET A 169 -2.89 -6.29 -11.54
C MET A 169 -2.46 -5.83 -12.94
N HIS A 170 -3.21 -6.19 -13.97
CA HIS A 170 -2.90 -5.80 -15.35
C HIS A 170 -2.99 -4.29 -15.57
N GLN A 171 -3.94 -3.60 -14.93
CA GLN A 171 -4.04 -2.13 -15.01
C GLN A 171 -2.82 -1.44 -14.39
N ALA A 172 -2.39 -1.87 -13.20
CA ALA A 172 -1.19 -1.32 -12.57
C ALA A 172 0.08 -1.59 -13.40
N LEU A 173 0.20 -2.77 -14.01
CA LEU A 173 1.32 -3.09 -14.90
C LEU A 173 1.28 -2.28 -16.21
N ALA A 174 0.09 -1.99 -16.74
CA ALA A 174 -0.05 -1.13 -17.92
C ALA A 174 0.35 0.32 -17.62
N GLU A 175 0.00 0.83 -16.43
CA GLU A 175 0.38 2.17 -15.98
C GLU A 175 1.90 2.31 -15.72
N ALA A 176 2.55 1.25 -15.24
CA ALA A 176 4.00 1.25 -14.99
C ALA A 176 4.67 -0.04 -15.49
N PRO A 177 4.92 -0.19 -16.81
CA PRO A 177 5.43 -1.44 -17.40
C PRO A 177 6.82 -1.86 -16.90
N MET A 178 7.68 -0.89 -16.58
CA MET A 178 9.01 -1.13 -16.01
C MET A 178 8.97 -1.35 -14.50
N ALA A 179 7.79 -1.25 -13.91
CA ALA A 179 7.47 -1.30 -12.50
C ALA A 179 8.20 -0.29 -11.60
N ASN A 180 9.35 0.31 -11.96
CA ASN A 180 10.09 1.40 -11.27
C ASN A 180 9.90 1.50 -9.74
N GLY A 181 9.81 0.38 -9.01
CA GLY A 181 9.44 0.35 -7.59
C GLY A 181 7.96 0.69 -7.24
N ARG A 182 7.13 1.06 -8.23
CA ARG A 182 5.69 1.35 -8.06
C ARG A 182 4.86 0.12 -7.73
N THR A 183 5.23 -1.10 -8.15
CA THR A 183 4.45 -2.32 -7.84
C THR A 183 5.14 -3.15 -6.76
N ILE A 184 4.45 -3.41 -5.65
CA ILE A 184 4.94 -4.15 -4.48
C ILE A 184 4.06 -5.41 -4.29
N PRO A 185 4.49 -6.57 -4.82
CA PRO A 185 3.82 -7.84 -4.59
C PRO A 185 4.00 -8.33 -3.14
N VAL A 186 2.91 -8.77 -2.52
CA VAL A 186 2.87 -9.33 -1.17
C VAL A 186 2.20 -10.70 -1.24
N LEU A 187 2.93 -11.78 -0.97
CA LEU A 187 2.41 -13.14 -1.04
C LEU A 187 1.88 -13.57 0.32
N LYS A 188 0.67 -14.13 0.33
CA LYS A 188 0.04 -14.74 1.49
C LYS A 188 -0.58 -16.08 1.11
N ASP A 189 -0.15 -17.14 1.80
CA ASP A 189 -0.64 -18.51 1.59
C ASP A 189 -0.51 -19.01 0.14
N ILE A 190 0.56 -18.59 -0.55
CA ILE A 190 0.85 -18.92 -1.96
C ILE A 190 2.23 -19.58 -2.10
N ASP A 191 2.29 -20.68 -2.84
CA ASP A 191 3.55 -21.29 -3.25
C ASP A 191 4.24 -20.44 -4.33
N ARG A 192 5.58 -20.42 -4.33
CA ARG A 192 6.37 -19.67 -5.33
C ARG A 192 6.06 -20.06 -6.78
N LYS A 193 5.62 -21.30 -7.02
CA LYS A 193 5.27 -21.81 -8.35
C LYS A 193 4.01 -21.15 -8.93
N ASP A 194 3.14 -20.66 -8.05
CA ASP A 194 1.85 -20.05 -8.38
C ASP A 194 1.96 -18.51 -8.46
N TYR A 195 3.15 -17.96 -8.24
CA TYR A 195 3.42 -16.53 -8.40
C TYR A 195 3.15 -16.08 -9.85
N PRO A 196 2.36 -15.00 -10.07
CA PRO A 196 2.01 -14.54 -11.41
C PRO A 196 3.23 -14.30 -12.29
N ARG A 197 3.19 -14.83 -13.52
CA ARG A 197 4.31 -14.73 -14.46
C ARG A 197 4.59 -13.29 -14.87
N GLU A 198 3.54 -12.48 -14.87
CA GLU A 198 3.53 -11.04 -15.12
C GLU A 198 4.36 -10.27 -14.10
N LEU A 199 4.49 -10.79 -12.87
CA LEU A 199 5.23 -10.17 -11.77
C LEU A 199 6.59 -10.84 -11.53
N ARG A 200 7.01 -11.80 -12.35
CA ARG A 200 8.20 -12.65 -12.12
C ARG A 200 9.51 -11.89 -11.93
N ASN A 201 9.61 -10.70 -12.54
CA ASN A 201 10.79 -9.84 -12.44
C ASN A 201 10.73 -8.88 -11.24
N LEU A 202 9.67 -8.93 -10.44
CA LEU A 202 9.49 -8.13 -9.25
C LEU A 202 9.81 -8.96 -8.01
N TYR A 203 10.59 -8.35 -7.12
CA TYR A 203 10.77 -8.88 -5.77
C TYR A 203 9.44 -8.81 -5.01
N TYR A 204 9.18 -9.80 -4.16
CA TYR A 204 7.96 -9.86 -3.37
C TYR A 204 8.24 -9.96 -1.88
N ILE A 205 7.29 -9.48 -1.09
CA ILE A 205 7.26 -9.63 0.37
C ILE A 205 6.49 -10.91 0.70
N SER A 206 7.03 -11.77 1.57
CA SER A 206 6.35 -12.99 2.01
C SER A 206 5.74 -12.80 3.39
N THR A 207 4.44 -13.07 3.52
CA THR A 207 3.69 -12.93 4.79
C THR A 207 3.77 -14.21 5.62
N VAL A 208 4.98 -14.59 6.06
CA VAL A 208 5.13 -15.72 7.00
C VAL A 208 4.63 -15.35 8.40
N LEU A 209 4.85 -14.09 8.80
CA LEU A 209 4.36 -13.50 10.05
C LEU A 209 3.78 -12.12 9.74
N LYS A 210 2.55 -11.87 10.19
CA LYS A 210 1.77 -10.65 9.88
C LYS A 210 2.52 -9.36 10.22
N GLU A 211 2.98 -9.21 11.46
CA GLU A 211 3.66 -8.00 11.94
C GLU A 211 4.93 -7.66 11.14
N ASN A 212 5.74 -8.68 10.84
CA ASN A 212 6.96 -8.50 10.06
C ASN A 212 6.64 -8.03 8.64
N SER A 213 5.56 -8.54 8.05
CA SER A 213 5.15 -8.15 6.71
C SER A 213 4.63 -6.70 6.65
N PHE A 214 3.85 -6.25 7.64
CA PHE A 214 3.36 -4.87 7.69
C PHE A 214 4.51 -3.87 7.77
N ARG A 215 5.50 -4.17 8.61
CA ARG A 215 6.74 -3.39 8.70
C ARG A 215 7.50 -3.38 7.39
N GLN A 216 7.67 -4.52 6.73
CA GLN A 216 8.36 -4.62 5.44
C GLN A 216 7.64 -3.82 4.35
N ILE A 217 6.31 -3.89 4.29
CA ILE A 217 5.49 -3.12 3.33
C ILE A 217 5.70 -1.62 3.59
N ARG A 218 5.57 -1.18 4.84
CA ARG A 218 5.84 0.21 5.22
C ARG A 218 7.23 0.67 4.82
N ASP A 219 8.26 -0.09 5.15
CA ASP A 219 9.65 0.28 4.87
C ASP A 219 9.90 0.35 3.36
N THR A 220 9.25 -0.53 2.57
CA THR A 220 9.31 -0.52 1.10
C THR A 220 8.63 0.73 0.53
N VAL A 221 7.43 1.07 1.01
CA VAL A 221 6.70 2.28 0.60
C VAL A 221 7.50 3.54 0.97
N LEU A 222 8.05 3.60 2.18
CA LEU A 222 8.86 4.73 2.63
C LEU A 222 10.08 4.93 1.74
N HIS A 223 10.83 3.85 1.49
CA HIS A 223 12.00 3.89 0.62
C HIS A 223 11.65 4.38 -0.78
N TYR A 224 10.54 3.88 -1.35
CA TYR A 224 10.05 4.32 -2.66
C TYR A 224 9.76 5.83 -2.67
N LEU A 225 9.05 6.36 -1.67
CA LEU A 225 8.73 7.78 -1.60
C LEU A 225 9.98 8.65 -1.38
N GLU A 226 10.94 8.20 -0.57
CA GLU A 226 12.22 8.91 -0.39
C GLU A 226 13.03 8.97 -1.69
N GLU A 227 13.07 7.88 -2.45
CA GLU A 227 13.70 7.82 -3.76
C GLU A 227 13.00 8.74 -4.76
N LEU A 228 11.67 8.70 -4.83
CA LEU A 228 10.86 9.59 -5.66
C LEU A 228 11.18 11.07 -5.38
N CYS A 229 11.20 11.47 -4.10
CA CYS A 229 11.45 12.85 -3.71
C CYS A 229 12.89 13.29 -4.00
N ARG A 230 13.86 12.36 -3.87
CA ARG A 230 15.25 12.62 -4.21
C ARG A 230 15.44 12.81 -5.71
N SER A 231 14.85 11.94 -6.53
CA SER A 231 14.91 12.03 -7.99
C SER A 231 14.25 13.29 -8.53
N SER A 232 13.16 13.75 -7.90
CA SER A 232 12.53 15.02 -8.29
C SER A 232 13.39 16.24 -8.00
N ALA A 233 14.18 16.23 -6.90
CA ALA A 233 15.04 17.34 -6.54
C ALA A 233 16.27 17.45 -7.46
N SER A 234 16.81 16.32 -7.94
CA SER A 234 17.94 16.30 -8.86
C SER A 234 17.59 16.64 -10.32
N GLY A 235 16.31 16.58 -10.70
CA GLY A 235 15.86 16.88 -12.06
C GLY A 235 15.59 18.36 -12.34
N THR A 236 15.69 19.21 -11.32
CA THR A 236 15.42 20.66 -11.40
C THR A 236 16.69 21.53 -11.44
N GLU A 237 17.88 20.92 -11.57
CA GLU A 237 19.17 21.60 -11.78
C GLU A 237 19.62 21.59 -13.25
#